data_AF-A0A3E0K951-F1
#
_entry.id   AF-A0A3E0K951-F1
#
_cell.length_a   1.000
_cell.length_b   1.000
_cell.length_c   1.000
_cell.angle_alpha   90.00
_cell.angle_beta   90.00
_cell.angle_gamma   90.00
#
_symmetry.space_group_name_H-M   'P 1'
#
loop_
_entity.id
_entity.type
_entity.pdbx_description
1 polymer ?
#
loop_
_entity_poly.entity_id
_entity_poly.type
_entity_poly.pdbx_seq_one_letter_code
_entity_poly.pdbx_strand_id
1 'polypeptide(L)' 'YLDDGTMIVVDGGRRFIGESVGVMVTSVLQTAAGRMIFAKPKPMERAL' A
#
# COMPACT_ATOMS: atom_id res chain seq x y z
N TYR A 1 2.67 -7.99 -2.19
CA TYR A 1 1.49 -8.83 -2.50
C TYR A 1 0.96 -9.40 -1.20
N LEU A 2 -0.31 -9.76 -1.14
CA LEU A 2 -0.88 -10.59 -0.07
C LEU A 2 -0.75 -12.07 -0.44
N ASP A 3 -1.00 -12.95 0.52
CA ASP A 3 -0.90 -14.42 0.37
C ASP A 3 -1.86 -14.98 -0.69
N ASP A 4 -2.98 -14.27 -0.94
CA ASP A 4 -3.97 -14.61 -1.96
C ASP A 4 -3.61 -14.10 -3.37
N GLY A 5 -2.42 -13.51 -3.54
CA GLY A 5 -1.97 -12.95 -4.81
C GLY A 5 -2.46 -11.51 -5.07
N THR A 6 -3.22 -10.91 -4.16
CA THR A 6 -3.67 -9.51 -4.30
C THR A 6 -2.48 -8.57 -4.44
N MET A 7 -2.49 -7.77 -5.51
CA MET A 7 -1.49 -6.74 -5.74
C MET A 7 -1.79 -5.51 -4.86
N ILE A 8 -0.77 -5.06 -4.12
CA ILE A 8 -0.82 -3.80 -3.37
C ILE A 8 0.06 -2.80 -4.09
N VAL A 9 -0.53 -1.69 -4.51
CA VAL A 9 0.14 -0.58 -5.18
C VAL A 9 0.29 0.56 -4.20
N VAL A 10 1.54 0.94 -3.87
CA VAL A 10 1.85 2.02 -2.93
C VAL A 10 2.30 3.26 -3.70
N ASP A 11 1.45 4.28 -3.72
CA ASP A 11 1.78 5.59 -4.31
C ASP A 11 2.90 6.28 -3.50
N GLY A 12 3.90 6.82 -4.18
CA GLY A 12 5.07 7.43 -3.55
C GLY A 12 6.03 6.46 -2.85
N GLY A 13 5.89 5.15 -3.07
CA GLY A 13 6.64 4.10 -2.37
C GLY A 13 8.14 4.01 -2.71
N ARG A 14 8.59 4.58 -3.84
CA ARG A 14 9.99 4.47 -4.31
C ARG A 14 11.04 4.86 -3.26
N ARG A 15 10.75 5.87 -2.43
CA ARG A 15 11.67 6.38 -1.41
C ARG A 15 11.82 5.45 -0.19
N PHE A 16 10.97 4.43 -0.08
CA PHE A 16 10.92 3.49 1.05
C PHE A 16 11.34 2.07 0.62
N ILE A 17 12.01 1.92 -0.53
CA ILE A 17 12.49 0.62 -0.99
C ILE A 17 13.58 0.12 -0.04
N GLY A 18 13.40 -1.10 0.48
CA GLY A 18 14.29 -1.70 1.50
C GLY A 18 13.92 -1.35 2.94
N GLU A 19 12.89 -0.52 3.16
CA GLU A 19 12.40 -0.14 4.48
C GLU A 19 11.06 -0.80 4.81
N SER A 20 10.83 -1.03 6.10
CA SER A 20 9.50 -1.41 6.61
C SER A 20 8.72 -0.14 6.94
N VAL A 21 7.69 0.17 6.14
CA VAL A 21 6.86 1.37 6.30
C VAL A 21 5.39 1.01 6.47
N GLY A 22 4.72 1.67 7.42
CA GLY A 22 3.27 1.59 7.55
C GLY A 22 2.57 2.35 6.43
N VAL A 23 1.55 1.75 5.83
CA VAL A 23 0.74 2.39 4.79
C VAL A 23 -0.72 2.50 5.22
N MET A 24 -1.45 3.41 4.58
CA MET A 24 -2.90 3.57 4.69
C MET A 24 -3.53 3.20 3.36
N VAL A 25 -4.49 2.28 3.39
CA VAL A 25 -5.28 1.90 2.20
C VAL A 25 -6.18 3.07 1.81
N THR A 26 -6.12 3.47 0.55
CA THR A 26 -6.92 4.59 0.02
C THR A 26 -8.11 4.11 -0.81
N SER A 27 -7.97 3.00 -1.51
CA SER A 27 -9.05 2.42 -2.31
C SER A 27 -8.77 0.96 -2.65
N VAL A 28 -9.84 0.25 -3.01
CA VAL A 28 -9.78 -1.13 -3.50
C VAL A 28 -10.47 -1.16 -4.86
N LEU A 29 -9.78 -1.73 -5.86
CA LEU A 29 -10.35 -2.03 -7.16
C LEU A 29 -10.61 -3.52 -7.24
N GLN A 30 -11.87 -3.90 -7.37
CA GLN A 30 -12.30 -5.28 -7.58
C GLN A 30 -12.70 -5.46 -9.05
N THR A 31 -12.18 -6.49 -9.70
CA THR A 31 -12.56 -6.91 -11.06
C THR A 31 -12.87 -8.41 -11.07
N ALA A 32 -13.36 -8.92 -12.19
CA ALA A 32 -13.53 -10.37 -12.39
C ALA A 32 -12.20 -11.15 -12.38
N ALA A 33 -11.10 -10.50 -12.75
CA ALA A 33 -9.77 -11.12 -12.76
C ALA A 33 -9.08 -11.11 -11.39
N GLY A 34 -9.60 -10.36 -10.41
CA GLY A 34 -9.03 -10.27 -9.07
C GLY A 34 -9.17 -8.89 -8.44
N ARG A 35 -8.39 -8.70 -7.38
CA ARG A 35 -8.41 -7.51 -6.53
C ARG A 35 -7.08 -6.78 -6.60
N MET A 36 -7.14 -5.45 -6.58
CA MET A 36 -6.00 -4.57 -6.42
C MET A 36 -6.26 -3.59 -5.28
N ILE A 37 -5.28 -3.40 -4.41
CA ILE A 37 -5.38 -2.49 -3.27
C ILE A 37 -4.42 -1.31 -3.51
N PHE A 38 -4.93 -0.09 -3.39
CA PHE A 38 -4.12 1.12 -3.48
C PHE A 38 -3.90 1.69 -2.10
N ALA A 39 -2.66 2.10 -1.82
CA ALA A 39 -2.26 2.62 -0.53
C ALA A 39 -1.27 3.78 -0.67
N LYS A 40 -1.10 4.53 0.43
CA LYS A 40 -0.11 5.60 0.58
C LYS A 40 0.67 5.41 1.88
N PRO A 41 1.96 5.76 1.96
CA PRO A 41 2.71 5.80 3.21
C PRO A 41 1.95 6.61 4.27
N LYS A 42 1.88 6.11 5.50
CA LYS A 42 1.33 6.89 6.60
C LYS A 42 2.16 8.16 6.78
N PRO A 43 1.54 9.32 7.06
CA PRO A 43 2.28 10.48 7.51
C PRO A 43 3.13 10.07 8.70
N MET A 44 4.38 10.52 8.73
CA MET A 44 5.24 10.30 9.88
C MET A 44 4.63 11.12 11.03
N GLU A 45 3.91 10.45 11.94
CA GLU A 45 3.50 11.07 13.19
C GLU A 45 4.79 11.48 13.91
N ARG A 46 5.08 12.77 13.90
CA ARG A 46 6.09 13.33 14.79
C ARG A 46 5.51 13.13 16.19
N ALA A 47 6.12 12.23 16.96
CA ALA A 47 5.90 12.22 18.41
C ALA A 47 6.20 13.63 18.92
N LEU A 48 5.19 14.28 19.47
CA LEU A 48 5.30 15.58 20.17
C LEU A 48 6.02 15.39 21.50
#